data_AF-A0A2E2TB49-F1
#
_entry.id   AF-A0A2E2TB49-F1
#
_cell.length_a   1.000
_cell.length_b   1.000
_cell.length_c   1.000
_cell.angle_alpha   90.00
_cell.angle_beta   90.00
_cell.angle_gamma   90.00
#
_symmetry.space_group_name_H-M   'P 1'
#
loop_
_entity.id
_entity.type
_entity.pdbx_description
1 polymer ?
#
loop_
_entity_poly.entity_id
_entity_poly.type
_entity_poly.pdbx_seq_one_letter_code
_entity_poly.pdbx_strand_id
1 'polypeptide(L)'
;MDKNEECYFQSLKRMEKDKFRTSPEVYVFAMRSSIKLLDDREFMENNPRLLKDALKYGYKYVKYKNKQENPGDFDLYYSVDVEKMRFIGLDEAEYYYHESKYRKAAYYAKKVYKLAPEDPRVQLILGLAQLTRRNTKEGKANVEEGLKNLANEPSDKDENLLKKEQDIIYFVARAASIELVGMSKQQLATEIIETLSPVLTDKQKETLAAEFQSQVSEG
;
A
#
# COMPACT_ATOMS: atom_id res chain seq x y z
N MET A 1 9.48 11.57 28.24
CA MET A 1 9.58 10.69 27.08
C MET A 1 8.27 9.95 26.98
N ASP A 2 7.59 10.09 25.86
CA ASP A 2 6.31 9.40 25.60
C ASP A 2 6.53 7.88 25.64
N LYS A 3 5.52 7.09 26.07
CA LYS A 3 5.64 5.62 26.14
C LYS A 3 5.92 4.99 24.77
N ASN A 4 5.42 5.58 23.69
CA ASN A 4 5.64 5.15 22.33
C ASN A 4 7.06 5.51 21.87
N GLU A 5 7.59 6.68 22.20
CA GLU A 5 9.00 7.03 21.96
C GLU A 5 9.93 6.05 22.68
N GLU A 6 9.64 5.77 23.95
CA GLU A 6 10.41 4.82 24.74
C GLU A 6 10.42 3.44 24.08
N CYS A 7 9.24 2.92 23.73
CA CYS A 7 9.10 1.63 23.07
C CYS A 7 9.83 1.60 21.71
N TYR A 8 9.73 2.69 20.94
CA TYR A 8 10.44 2.85 19.67
C TYR A 8 11.96 2.74 19.87
N PHE A 9 12.56 3.58 20.71
CA PHE A 9 14.01 3.60 20.91
C PHE A 9 14.53 2.33 21.59
N GLN A 10 13.77 1.75 22.52
CA GLN A 10 14.13 0.45 23.11
C GLN A 10 14.13 -0.65 22.05
N SER A 11 13.17 -0.65 21.13
CA SER A 11 13.11 -1.60 20.02
C SER A 11 14.34 -1.46 19.11
N LEU A 12 14.72 -0.23 18.75
CA LEU A 12 15.93 0.02 17.96
C LEU A 12 17.20 -0.50 18.66
N LYS A 13 17.38 -0.18 19.94
CA LYS A 13 18.51 -0.65 20.74
C LYS A 13 18.56 -2.18 20.84
N ARG A 14 17.39 -2.85 20.85
CA ARG A 14 17.35 -4.32 20.84
C ARG A 14 17.75 -4.88 19.47
N MET A 15 17.35 -4.26 18.36
CA MET A 15 17.73 -4.70 17.00
C MET A 15 19.24 -4.70 16.76
N GLU A 16 19.99 -3.87 17.47
CA GLU A 16 21.46 -3.82 17.41
C GLU A 16 22.14 -5.05 18.01
N LYS A 17 21.44 -5.78 18.89
CA LYS A 17 21.98 -6.99 19.51
C LYS A 17 21.79 -8.17 18.58
N ASP A 18 22.87 -8.90 18.30
CA ASP A 18 22.87 -10.04 17.36
C ASP A 18 21.73 -11.04 17.61
N LYS A 19 21.49 -11.37 18.89
CA LYS A 19 20.43 -12.31 19.29
C LYS A 19 19.01 -11.86 18.95
N PHE A 20 18.77 -10.56 18.77
CA PHE A 20 17.44 -10.02 18.48
C PHE A 20 17.31 -9.48 17.05
N ARG A 21 18.41 -9.42 16.29
CA ARG A 21 18.42 -8.85 14.92
C ARG A 21 17.46 -9.57 13.96
N THR A 22 17.09 -10.81 14.25
CA THR A 22 16.14 -11.62 13.48
C THR A 22 14.87 -11.96 14.25
N SER A 23 14.64 -11.35 15.42
CA SER A 23 13.39 -11.53 16.18
C SER A 23 12.31 -10.66 15.55
N PRO A 24 11.13 -11.20 15.19
CA PRO A 24 10.03 -10.41 14.63
C PRO A 24 9.49 -9.35 15.62
N GLU A 25 9.50 -9.63 16.92
CA GLU A 25 8.91 -8.79 17.97
C GLU A 25 9.56 -7.40 18.03
N VAL A 26 10.89 -7.32 17.90
CA VAL A 26 11.55 -6.01 17.93
C VAL A 26 11.11 -5.13 16.76
N TYR A 27 10.80 -5.72 15.60
CA TYR A 27 10.34 -4.99 14.43
C TYR A 27 8.86 -4.60 14.52
N VAL A 28 8.01 -5.48 15.04
CA VAL A 28 6.58 -5.15 15.19
C VAL A 28 6.36 -4.06 16.24
N PHE A 29 7.13 -4.06 17.33
CA PHE A 29 7.07 -3.00 18.35
C PHE A 29 7.60 -1.66 17.83
N ALA A 30 8.68 -1.66 17.05
CA ALA A 30 9.16 -0.45 16.39
C ALA A 30 8.12 0.09 15.39
N MET A 31 7.53 -0.77 14.56
CA MET A 31 6.48 -0.41 13.61
C MET A 31 5.26 0.18 14.33
N ARG A 32 4.72 -0.54 15.32
CA ARG A 32 3.54 -0.11 16.09
C ARG A 32 3.75 1.21 16.81
N SER A 33 4.91 1.40 17.42
CA SER A 33 5.26 2.67 18.07
C SER A 33 5.36 3.78 17.03
N SER A 34 5.96 3.50 15.87
CA SER A 34 6.02 4.47 14.77
C SER A 34 4.62 4.89 14.31
N ILE A 35 3.65 3.97 14.20
CA ILE A 35 2.26 4.31 13.81
C ILE A 35 1.69 5.38 14.75
N LYS A 36 1.98 5.32 16.06
CA LYS A 36 1.53 6.32 17.03
C LYS A 36 2.29 7.64 16.92
N LEU A 37 3.57 7.57 16.64
CA LEU A 37 4.46 8.74 16.54
C LEU A 37 4.35 9.49 15.21
N LEU A 38 3.70 8.91 14.18
CA LEU A 38 3.45 9.61 12.93
C LEU A 38 2.53 10.82 13.09
N ASP A 39 1.65 10.81 14.09
CA ASP A 39 0.75 11.93 14.42
C ASP A 39 1.42 12.98 15.33
N ASP A 40 2.63 12.69 15.85
CA ASP A 40 3.39 13.60 16.70
C ASP A 40 4.27 14.52 15.84
N ARG A 41 3.88 15.80 15.76
CA ARG A 41 4.57 16.80 14.93
C ARG A 41 6.00 17.06 15.40
N GLU A 42 6.24 17.19 16.70
CA GLU A 42 7.57 17.47 17.25
C GLU A 42 8.51 16.28 17.01
N PHE A 43 7.99 15.05 17.20
CA PHE A 43 8.75 13.86 16.90
C PHE A 43 9.07 13.77 15.40
N MET A 44 8.10 14.05 14.53
CA MET A 44 8.26 14.00 13.08
C MET A 44 9.22 15.05 12.52
N GLU A 45 9.24 16.26 13.09
CA GLU A 45 10.22 17.30 12.74
C GLU A 45 11.66 16.81 12.95
N ASN A 46 11.90 16.09 14.05
CA ASN A 46 13.20 15.51 14.37
C ASN A 46 13.45 14.17 13.65
N ASN A 47 12.40 13.48 13.22
CA ASN A 47 12.47 12.14 12.62
C ASN A 47 11.69 12.05 11.29
N PRO A 48 12.04 12.85 10.26
CA PRO A 48 11.25 12.94 9.02
C PRO A 48 11.25 11.66 8.17
N ARG A 49 12.04 10.64 8.54
CA ARG A 49 12.08 9.34 7.89
C ARG A 49 11.24 8.28 8.59
N LEU A 50 10.53 8.63 9.66
CA LEU A 50 9.79 7.68 10.49
C LEU A 50 8.87 6.78 9.67
N LEU A 51 8.06 7.32 8.76
CA LEU A 51 7.17 6.52 7.92
C LEU A 51 7.94 5.48 7.06
N LYS A 52 9.02 5.93 6.41
CA LYS A 52 9.87 5.06 5.61
C LYS A 52 10.49 3.94 6.45
N ASP A 53 10.89 4.25 7.67
CA ASP A 53 11.48 3.29 8.59
C ASP A 53 10.42 2.35 9.19
N ALA A 54 9.23 2.85 9.51
CA ALA A 54 8.08 2.07 9.95
C ALA A 54 7.70 0.99 8.93
N LEU A 55 7.59 1.37 7.65
CA LEU A 55 7.35 0.42 6.54
C LEU A 55 8.49 -0.61 6.40
N LYS A 56 9.74 -0.20 6.63
CA LYS A 56 10.89 -1.12 6.65
C LYS A 56 10.79 -2.09 7.84
N TYR A 57 10.38 -1.62 9.02
CA TYR A 57 10.16 -2.46 10.19
C TYR A 57 9.03 -3.46 9.94
N GLY A 58 7.92 -3.03 9.34
CA GLY A 58 6.85 -3.94 8.93
C GLY A 58 7.33 -5.05 7.99
N TYR A 59 8.06 -4.71 6.92
CA TYR A 59 8.67 -5.71 6.04
C TYR A 59 9.58 -6.69 6.82
N LYS A 60 10.43 -6.16 7.71
CA LYS A 60 11.33 -6.99 8.50
C LYS A 60 10.58 -7.91 9.45
N TYR A 61 9.51 -7.41 10.08
CA TYR A 61 8.60 -8.21 10.89
C TYR A 61 8.03 -9.38 10.07
N VAL A 62 7.39 -9.13 8.93
CA VAL A 62 6.82 -10.21 8.08
C VAL A 62 7.89 -11.21 7.65
N LYS A 63 9.06 -10.71 7.22
CA LYS A 63 10.20 -11.54 6.84
C LYS A 63 10.67 -12.48 7.94
N TYR A 64 10.73 -12.02 9.19
CA TYR A 64 11.24 -12.82 10.31
C TYR A 64 10.15 -13.65 10.97
N LYS A 65 8.89 -13.19 10.96
CA LYS A 65 7.70 -13.94 11.36
C LYS A 65 7.59 -15.23 10.54
N ASN A 66 7.70 -15.11 9.22
CA ASN A 66 7.61 -16.26 8.29
C ASN A 66 8.80 -17.24 8.40
N LYS A 67 9.76 -16.99 9.30
CA LYS A 67 10.87 -17.89 9.63
C LYS A 67 10.72 -18.56 10.99
N GLN A 68 9.69 -18.21 11.75
CA GLN A 68 9.38 -18.86 13.02
C GLN A 68 8.67 -20.18 12.75
N GLU A 69 8.67 -21.07 13.74
CA GLU A 69 8.00 -22.37 13.68
C GLU A 69 6.47 -22.21 13.51
N ASN A 70 5.89 -21.24 14.21
CA ASN A 70 4.45 -20.92 14.17
C ASN A 70 4.20 -19.46 13.74
N PRO A 71 4.32 -19.11 12.45
CA PRO A 71 4.09 -17.74 11.97
C PRO A 71 2.68 -17.21 12.29
N GLY A 72 1.68 -18.09 12.31
CA GLY A 72 0.28 -17.73 12.55
C GLY A 72 0.00 -17.15 13.94
N ASP A 73 0.79 -17.52 14.95
CA ASP A 73 0.64 -16.97 16.31
C ASP A 73 0.80 -15.44 16.31
N PHE A 74 1.70 -14.93 15.48
CA PHE A 74 1.93 -13.49 15.35
C PHE A 74 0.77 -12.77 14.63
N ASP A 75 0.08 -13.44 13.71
CA ASP A 75 -1.06 -12.87 13.00
C ASP A 75 -2.27 -12.67 13.93
N LEU A 76 -2.43 -13.53 14.93
CA LEU A 76 -3.45 -13.36 15.98
C LEU A 76 -3.24 -12.08 16.79
N TYR A 77 -1.98 -11.65 17.00
CA TYR A 77 -1.67 -10.49 17.86
C TYR A 77 -1.46 -9.19 17.09
N TYR A 78 -0.92 -9.24 15.86
CA TYR A 78 -0.39 -8.07 15.19
C TYR A 78 -0.96 -7.81 13.80
N SER A 79 -1.93 -8.61 13.32
CA SER A 79 -2.60 -8.40 12.02
C SER A 79 -3.16 -6.98 11.87
N VAL A 80 -3.80 -6.44 12.90
CA VAL A 80 -4.33 -5.07 12.91
C VAL A 80 -3.23 -4.02 12.77
N ASP A 81 -2.06 -4.23 13.38
CA ASP A 81 -0.92 -3.31 13.27
C ASP A 81 -0.32 -3.33 11.85
N VAL A 82 -0.25 -4.51 11.23
CA VAL A 82 0.17 -4.69 9.83
C VAL A 82 -0.81 -4.01 8.87
N GLU A 83 -2.11 -4.23 9.06
CA GLU A 83 -3.16 -3.63 8.24
C GLU A 83 -3.14 -2.10 8.31
N LYS A 84 -3.00 -1.52 9.50
CA LYS A 84 -2.84 -0.07 9.66
C LYS A 84 -1.62 0.44 8.92
N MET A 85 -0.47 -0.22 9.07
CA MET A 85 0.76 0.19 8.40
C MET A 85 0.64 0.09 6.87
N ARG A 86 -0.10 -0.92 6.38
CA ARG A 86 -0.40 -1.10 4.96
C ARG A 86 -1.19 0.08 4.40
N PHE A 87 -2.30 0.47 5.05
CA PHE A 87 -3.10 1.61 4.61
C PHE A 87 -2.34 2.93 4.70
N ILE A 88 -1.64 3.21 5.79
CA ILE A 88 -0.80 4.43 5.90
C ILE A 88 0.22 4.51 4.75
N GLY A 89 0.82 3.39 4.37
CA GLY A 89 1.77 3.36 3.25
C GLY A 89 1.11 3.50 1.88
N LEU A 90 -0.13 3.04 1.72
CA LEU A 90 -0.92 3.21 0.50
C LEU A 90 -1.41 4.66 0.36
N ASP A 91 -1.88 5.27 1.44
CA ASP A 91 -2.29 6.69 1.49
C ASP A 91 -1.11 7.60 1.08
N GLU A 92 0.11 7.31 1.58
CA GLU A 92 1.31 8.05 1.17
C GLU A 92 1.66 7.81 -0.32
N ALA A 93 1.46 6.59 -0.83
CA ALA A 93 1.69 6.28 -2.23
C ALA A 93 0.68 7.02 -3.14
N GLU A 94 -0.59 7.04 -2.74
CA GLU A 94 -1.66 7.78 -3.39
C GLU A 94 -1.40 9.29 -3.36
N TYR A 95 -1.02 9.84 -2.21
CA TYR A 95 -0.65 11.26 -2.07
C TYR A 95 0.43 11.65 -3.09
N TYR A 96 1.53 10.90 -3.17
CA TYR A 96 2.55 11.18 -4.17
C TYR A 96 2.11 10.92 -5.61
N TYR A 97 1.10 10.09 -5.83
CA TYR A 97 0.54 9.89 -7.15
C TYR A 97 -0.25 11.12 -7.59
N HIS A 98 -1.14 11.64 -6.74
CA HIS A 98 -1.90 12.89 -6.99
C HIS A 98 -0.99 14.09 -7.22
N GLU A 99 0.16 14.12 -6.54
CA GLU A 99 1.20 15.13 -6.73
C GLU A 99 2.02 14.95 -8.02
N SER A 100 1.61 14.04 -8.91
CA SER A 100 2.34 13.61 -10.12
C SER A 100 3.79 13.17 -9.86
N LYS A 101 4.12 12.83 -8.60
CA LYS A 101 5.43 12.34 -8.15
C LYS A 101 5.45 10.82 -8.26
N TYR A 102 5.17 10.28 -9.45
CA TYR A 102 4.98 8.84 -9.70
C TYR A 102 6.17 7.96 -9.26
N ARG A 103 7.40 8.50 -9.29
CA ARG A 103 8.58 7.80 -8.77
C ARG A 103 8.52 7.59 -7.26
N LYS A 104 8.02 8.58 -6.52
CA LYS A 104 7.78 8.47 -5.07
C LYS A 104 6.57 7.59 -4.77
N ALA A 105 5.48 7.72 -5.54
CA ALA A 105 4.32 6.83 -5.43
C ALA A 105 4.74 5.36 -5.55
N ALA A 106 5.46 5.01 -6.63
CA ALA A 106 6.00 3.67 -6.83
C ALA A 106 6.99 3.24 -5.73
N TYR A 107 7.75 4.19 -5.16
CA TYR A 107 8.67 3.89 -4.06
C TYR A 107 7.92 3.47 -2.79
N TYR A 108 6.88 4.21 -2.38
CA TYR A 108 6.09 3.89 -1.19
C TYR A 108 5.22 2.64 -1.42
N ALA A 109 4.56 2.53 -2.58
CA ALA A 109 3.82 1.32 -2.95
C ALA A 109 4.74 0.07 -2.93
N LYS A 110 5.99 0.17 -3.42
CA LYS A 110 6.97 -0.92 -3.33
C LYS A 110 7.41 -1.25 -1.91
N LYS A 111 7.35 -0.29 -0.97
CA LYS A 111 7.60 -0.55 0.45
C LYS A 111 6.44 -1.32 1.07
N VAL A 112 5.21 -0.94 0.75
CA VAL A 112 4.02 -1.68 1.18
C VAL A 112 3.98 -3.08 0.55
N TYR A 113 4.37 -3.23 -0.73
CA TYR A 113 4.43 -4.54 -1.39
C TYR A 113 5.38 -5.51 -0.68
N LYS A 114 6.44 -5.01 -0.03
CA LYS A 114 7.32 -5.85 0.79
C LYS A 114 6.68 -6.28 2.11
N LEU A 115 5.73 -5.50 2.62
CA LEU A 115 4.97 -5.79 3.84
C LEU A 115 3.82 -6.76 3.54
N ALA A 116 3.05 -6.48 2.50
CA ALA A 116 1.87 -7.24 2.09
C ALA A 116 1.94 -7.51 0.57
N PRO A 117 2.79 -8.45 0.12
CA PRO A 117 2.96 -8.75 -1.31
C PRO A 117 1.73 -9.35 -1.96
N GLU A 118 0.86 -10.00 -1.18
CA GLU A 118 -0.39 -10.62 -1.61
C GLU A 118 -1.56 -9.64 -1.77
N ASP A 119 -1.40 -8.40 -1.31
CA ASP A 119 -2.45 -7.38 -1.36
C ASP A 119 -2.66 -6.88 -2.82
N PRO A 120 -3.84 -7.12 -3.43
CA PRO A 120 -4.09 -6.68 -4.79
C PRO A 120 -4.09 -5.16 -4.96
N ARG A 121 -4.55 -4.38 -3.96
CA ARG A 121 -4.53 -2.91 -4.02
C ARG A 121 -3.10 -2.38 -4.14
N VAL A 122 -2.17 -2.98 -3.37
CA VAL A 122 -0.76 -2.61 -3.39
C VAL A 122 -0.11 -2.92 -4.73
N GLN A 123 -0.43 -4.09 -5.28
CA GLN A 123 0.02 -4.51 -6.61
C GLN A 123 -0.48 -3.55 -7.70
N LEU A 124 -1.77 -3.20 -7.65
CA LEU A 124 -2.41 -2.29 -8.59
C LEU A 124 -1.81 -0.87 -8.54
N ILE A 125 -1.69 -0.25 -7.35
CA ILE A 125 -1.08 1.08 -7.21
C ILE A 125 0.39 1.06 -7.67
N LEU A 126 1.16 0.04 -7.26
CA LEU A 126 2.55 -0.08 -7.67
C LEU A 126 2.68 -0.20 -9.19
N GLY A 127 1.87 -1.08 -9.79
CA GLY A 127 1.87 -1.33 -11.21
C GLY A 127 1.47 -0.10 -12.01
N LEU A 128 0.42 0.59 -11.59
CA LEU A 128 -0.02 1.85 -12.19
C LEU A 128 1.08 2.93 -12.10
N ALA A 129 1.65 3.17 -10.91
CA ALA A 129 2.74 4.13 -10.75
C ALA A 129 4.00 3.78 -11.58
N GLN A 130 4.26 2.49 -11.81
CA GLN A 130 5.31 2.02 -12.72
C GLN A 130 4.95 2.26 -14.19
N LEU A 131 3.72 2.01 -14.61
CA LEU A 131 3.23 2.27 -15.97
C LEU A 131 3.35 3.76 -16.32
N THR A 132 2.89 4.64 -15.43
CA THR A 132 2.89 6.10 -15.63
C THR A 132 4.31 6.65 -15.75
N ARG A 133 5.27 6.09 -15.00
CA ARG A 133 6.70 6.41 -15.14
C ARG A 133 7.45 5.63 -16.23
N ARG A 134 6.73 5.02 -17.18
CA ARG A 134 7.27 4.26 -18.34
C ARG A 134 8.10 3.01 -17.98
N ASN A 135 7.93 2.46 -16.78
CA ASN A 135 8.45 1.15 -16.43
C ASN A 135 7.44 0.05 -16.80
N THR A 136 7.24 -0.14 -18.10
CA THR A 136 6.10 -0.87 -18.65
C THR A 136 6.08 -2.35 -18.28
N LYS A 137 7.24 -3.02 -18.31
CA LYS A 137 7.31 -4.47 -18.04
C LYS A 137 6.91 -4.82 -16.61
N GLU A 138 7.54 -4.18 -15.63
CA GLU A 138 7.19 -4.40 -14.22
C GLU A 138 5.78 -3.87 -13.92
N GLY A 139 5.40 -2.74 -14.52
CA GLY A 139 4.09 -2.14 -14.31
C GLY A 139 2.95 -3.04 -14.75
N LYS A 140 3.04 -3.64 -15.95
CA LYS A 140 2.05 -4.61 -16.44
C LYS A 140 1.98 -5.84 -15.56
N ALA A 141 3.13 -6.43 -15.22
CA ALA A 141 3.17 -7.62 -14.38
C ALA A 141 2.49 -7.41 -13.02
N ASN A 142 2.73 -6.27 -12.37
CA ASN A 142 2.08 -5.96 -11.09
C ASN A 142 0.58 -5.67 -11.24
N VAL A 143 0.14 -5.02 -12.32
CA VAL A 143 -1.29 -4.82 -12.59
C VAL A 143 -1.99 -6.15 -12.84
N GLU A 144 -1.42 -7.01 -13.70
CA GLU A 144 -1.96 -8.35 -14.00
C GLU A 144 -2.07 -9.21 -12.74
N GLU A 145 -1.03 -9.20 -11.89
CA GLU A 145 -1.05 -9.90 -10.60
C GLU A 145 -2.11 -9.33 -9.66
N GLY A 146 -2.22 -8.00 -9.57
CA GLY A 146 -3.22 -7.28 -8.78
C GLY A 146 -4.65 -7.62 -9.16
N LEU A 147 -4.96 -7.56 -10.46
CA LEU A 147 -6.29 -7.89 -10.99
C LEU A 147 -6.64 -9.36 -10.72
N LYS A 148 -5.69 -10.27 -10.93
CA LYS A 148 -5.88 -11.70 -10.65
C LYS A 148 -6.14 -11.95 -9.17
N ASN A 149 -5.35 -11.35 -8.27
CA ASN A 149 -5.52 -11.56 -6.83
C ASN A 149 -6.82 -10.95 -6.32
N LEU A 150 -7.21 -9.78 -6.85
CA LEU A 150 -8.49 -9.14 -6.52
C LEU A 150 -9.68 -10.05 -6.86
N ALA A 151 -9.67 -10.67 -8.04
CA ALA A 151 -10.73 -11.58 -8.48
C ALA A 151 -10.86 -12.84 -7.62
N ASN A 152 -9.82 -13.19 -6.85
CA ASN A 152 -9.78 -14.34 -5.95
C ASN A 152 -9.94 -13.96 -4.47
N GLU A 153 -10.21 -12.69 -4.15
CA GLU A 153 -10.36 -12.29 -2.75
C GLU A 153 -11.66 -12.85 -2.14
N PRO A 154 -11.63 -13.26 -0.86
CA PRO A 154 -12.83 -13.65 -0.14
C PRO A 154 -13.86 -12.52 -0.10
N SER A 155 -15.13 -12.88 -0.23
CA SER A 155 -16.26 -11.94 -0.21
C SER A 155 -16.67 -11.50 1.21
N ASP A 156 -16.21 -12.21 2.23
CA ASP A 156 -16.55 -11.99 3.64
C ASP A 156 -15.52 -11.09 4.34
N LYS A 157 -15.67 -9.78 4.18
CA LYS A 157 -14.82 -8.77 4.82
C LYS A 157 -15.63 -7.87 5.75
N ASP A 158 -14.97 -7.33 6.77
CA ASP A 158 -15.51 -6.25 7.60
C ASP A 158 -15.89 -5.05 6.71
N GLU A 159 -17.04 -4.41 7.00
CA GLU A 159 -17.60 -3.35 6.15
C GLU A 159 -16.69 -2.12 6.07
N ASN A 160 -16.05 -1.72 7.17
CA ASN A 160 -15.16 -0.56 7.17
C ASN A 160 -13.87 -0.85 6.40
N LEU A 161 -13.35 -2.07 6.54
CA LEU A 161 -12.20 -2.53 5.77
C LEU A 161 -12.54 -2.56 4.27
N LEU A 162 -13.69 -3.12 3.92
CA LEU A 162 -14.17 -3.19 2.54
C LEU A 162 -14.28 -1.80 1.91
N LYS A 163 -14.82 -0.82 2.65
CA LYS A 163 -14.94 0.56 2.17
C LYS A 163 -13.58 1.17 1.85
N LYS A 164 -12.58 1.03 2.73
CA LYS A 164 -11.23 1.55 2.49
C LYS A 164 -10.56 0.89 1.28
N GLU A 165 -10.72 -0.43 1.15
CA GLU A 165 -10.18 -1.18 0.01
C GLU A 165 -10.87 -0.75 -1.29
N GLN A 166 -12.18 -0.52 -1.26
CA GLN A 166 -12.96 0.00 -2.40
C GLN A 166 -12.53 1.41 -2.81
N ASP A 167 -12.25 2.30 -1.84
CA ASP A 167 -11.78 3.66 -2.13
C ASP A 167 -10.45 3.64 -2.89
N ILE A 168 -9.52 2.77 -2.49
CA ILE A 168 -8.24 2.58 -3.20
C ILE A 168 -8.46 2.01 -4.61
N ILE A 169 -9.35 1.03 -4.75
CA ILE A 169 -9.65 0.43 -6.06
C ILE A 169 -10.26 1.49 -7.00
N TYR A 170 -11.17 2.31 -6.46
CA TYR A 170 -11.76 3.42 -7.20
C TYR A 170 -10.70 4.44 -7.62
N PHE A 171 -9.77 4.79 -6.74
CA PHE A 171 -8.62 5.62 -7.09
C PHE A 171 -7.81 5.03 -8.25
N VAL A 172 -7.46 3.73 -8.20
CA VAL A 172 -6.73 3.06 -9.29
C VAL A 172 -7.49 3.14 -10.60
N ALA A 173 -8.80 2.88 -10.59
CA ALA A 173 -9.63 2.90 -11.79
C ALA A 173 -9.65 4.30 -12.44
N ARG A 174 -9.82 5.37 -11.63
CA ARG A 174 -9.77 6.76 -12.12
C ARG A 174 -8.39 7.16 -12.60
N ALA A 175 -7.35 6.79 -11.86
CA ALA A 175 -6.00 7.13 -12.26
C ALA A 175 -5.59 6.38 -13.56
N ALA A 176 -6.10 5.17 -13.78
CA ALA A 176 -5.98 4.48 -15.06
C ALA A 176 -6.76 5.19 -16.19
N SER A 177 -7.99 5.65 -15.94
CA SER A 177 -8.81 6.35 -16.95
C SER A 177 -8.19 7.66 -17.43
N ILE A 178 -7.46 8.36 -16.56
CA ILE A 178 -6.80 9.63 -16.90
C ILE A 178 -5.41 9.37 -17.48
N GLU A 179 -4.54 8.73 -16.70
CA GLU A 179 -3.10 8.71 -16.99
C GLU A 179 -2.77 7.77 -18.15
N LEU A 180 -3.40 6.59 -18.21
CA LEU A 180 -3.12 5.64 -19.28
C LEU A 180 -3.73 6.10 -20.61
N VAL A 181 -4.91 6.74 -20.59
CA VAL A 181 -5.51 7.35 -21.79
C VAL A 181 -4.62 8.48 -22.31
N GLY A 182 -4.17 9.40 -21.45
CA GLY A 182 -3.22 10.45 -21.83
C GLY A 182 -1.87 9.94 -22.34
N MET A 183 -1.52 8.69 -22.03
CA MET A 183 -0.34 7.98 -22.57
C MET A 183 -0.61 7.17 -23.84
N SER A 184 -1.79 7.30 -24.46
CA SER A 184 -2.24 6.50 -25.61
C SER A 184 -2.27 4.98 -25.33
N LYS A 185 -2.66 4.59 -24.10
CA LYS A 185 -2.82 3.19 -23.66
C LYS A 185 -4.28 2.88 -23.32
N GLN A 186 -5.21 3.36 -24.14
CA GLN A 186 -6.65 3.24 -23.92
C GLN A 186 -7.09 1.80 -23.70
N GLN A 187 -6.61 0.84 -24.50
CA GLN A 187 -6.96 -0.57 -24.36
C GLN A 187 -6.63 -1.13 -22.96
N LEU A 188 -5.46 -0.78 -22.41
CA LEU A 188 -5.05 -1.20 -21.07
C LEU A 188 -5.88 -0.50 -19.99
N ALA A 189 -6.23 0.77 -20.19
CA ALA A 189 -7.11 1.49 -19.28
C ALA A 189 -8.50 0.82 -19.22
N THR A 190 -9.07 0.46 -20.37
CA THR A 190 -10.35 -0.26 -20.47
C THR A 190 -10.30 -1.60 -19.76
N GLU A 191 -9.28 -2.42 -19.99
CA GLU A 191 -9.12 -3.72 -19.34
C GLU A 191 -9.10 -3.60 -17.79
N ILE A 192 -8.33 -2.64 -17.27
CA ILE A 192 -8.27 -2.37 -15.83
C ILE A 192 -9.65 -1.95 -15.32
N ILE A 193 -10.29 -0.97 -15.98
CA ILE A 193 -11.59 -0.43 -15.54
C ILE A 193 -12.68 -1.50 -15.55
N GLU A 194 -12.77 -2.31 -16.60
CA GLU A 194 -13.76 -3.39 -16.71
C GLU A 194 -13.56 -4.44 -15.62
N THR A 195 -12.31 -4.80 -15.34
CA THR A 195 -12.00 -5.79 -14.29
C THR A 195 -12.28 -5.27 -12.89
N LEU A 196 -12.07 -3.96 -12.65
CA LEU A 196 -12.37 -3.33 -11.36
C LEU A 196 -13.85 -2.95 -11.21
N SER A 197 -14.61 -2.85 -12.29
CA SER A 197 -16.02 -2.42 -12.26
C SER A 197 -16.92 -3.22 -11.29
N PRO A 198 -16.83 -4.57 -11.18
CA PRO A 198 -17.66 -5.34 -10.28
C PRO A 198 -17.55 -4.97 -8.79
N VAL A 199 -16.40 -4.40 -8.37
CA VAL A 199 -16.18 -4.00 -6.97
C VAL A 199 -16.50 -2.53 -6.70
N LEU A 200 -16.87 -1.75 -7.72
CA LEU A 200 -17.26 -0.34 -7.58
C LEU A 200 -18.75 -0.18 -7.29
N THR A 201 -19.10 0.86 -6.54
CA THR A 201 -20.49 1.30 -6.39
C THR A 201 -21.03 1.87 -7.71
N ASP A 202 -22.35 1.89 -7.88
CA ASP A 202 -22.96 2.42 -9.11
C ASP A 202 -22.60 3.90 -9.33
N LYS A 203 -22.60 4.70 -8.27
CA LYS A 203 -22.14 6.11 -8.32
C LYS A 203 -20.69 6.25 -8.80
N GLN A 204 -19.81 5.36 -8.34
CA GLN A 204 -18.40 5.34 -8.78
C GLN A 204 -18.28 4.95 -10.25
N LYS A 205 -19.06 3.96 -10.71
CA LYS A 205 -19.10 3.56 -12.12
C LYS A 205 -19.58 4.69 -13.03
N GLU A 206 -20.66 5.38 -12.64
CA GLU A 206 -21.19 6.54 -13.37
C GLU A 206 -20.15 7.65 -13.50
N THR A 207 -19.51 8.00 -12.38
CA THR A 207 -18.46 9.03 -12.35
C THR A 207 -17.28 8.64 -13.23
N LEU A 208 -16.80 7.39 -13.10
CA LEU A 208 -15.68 6.87 -13.87
C LEU A 208 -15.96 6.83 -15.37
N ALA A 209 -17.18 6.46 -15.78
CA ALA A 209 -17.59 6.45 -17.18
C ALA A 209 -17.58 7.85 -17.79
N ALA A 210 -18.09 8.85 -17.06
CA ALA A 210 -18.07 10.25 -17.49
C ALA A 210 -16.63 10.78 -17.63
N GLU A 211 -15.76 10.51 -16.66
CA GLU A 211 -14.35 10.91 -16.71
C GLU A 211 -13.60 10.27 -17.88
N PHE A 212 -13.78 8.96 -18.08
CA PHE A 212 -13.14 8.23 -19.18
C PHE A 212 -13.58 8.77 -20.54
N GLN A 213 -14.87 9.06 -20.73
CA GLN A 213 -15.38 9.64 -21.98
C GLN A 213 -14.81 11.05 -22.24
N SER A 214 -14.67 11.88 -21.22
CA SER A 214 -14.04 13.21 -21.35
C SER A 214 -12.59 13.07 -21.81
N GLN A 215 -11.81 12.20 -21.15
CA GLN A 215 -10.39 12.00 -21.47
C GLN A 215 -10.17 11.44 -22.87
N VAL A 216 -11.02 10.51 -23.33
CA VAL A 216 -10.95 9.97 -24.69
C VAL A 216 -11.34 11.03 -25.75
N SER A 217 -12.22 11.98 -25.41
CA SER A 217 -12.63 13.04 -26.33
C SER A 217 -11.60 14.17 -26.45
N GLU A 218 -10.76 14.35 -25.43
CA GLU A 218 -9.75 15.40 -25.36
C GLU A 218 -8.38 15.00 -25.94
N GLY A 219 -8.07 13.69 -26.00
CA GLY A 219 -6.78 13.14 -26.45
C GLY A 219 -6.77 12.59 -27.86
#